data_AF-A0A9D4W4T8-F1
#
_entry.id   AF-A0A9D4W4T8-F1
#
_cell.length_a   1.000
_cell.length_b   1.000
_cell.length_c   1.000
_cell.angle_alpha   90.00
_cell.angle_beta   90.00
_cell.angle_gamma   90.00
#
_symmetry.space_group_name_H-M   'P 1'
#
loop_
_entity.id
_entity.type
_entity.pdbx_description
1 polymer ?
#
loop_
_entity_poly.entity_id
_entity_poly.type
_entity_poly.pdbx_seq_one_letter_code
_entity_poly.pdbx_strand_id
1 'polypeptide(L)'
;MDFSELKKTIEELEIVDGHAHNLVALDSNFAFIHAFSLAHGDAVASTQHSQSFKRNLRDIAELYGCDSTLEAVEEHRRVSGLESITSTCFKAARISTVIFDDGIDLDKIIDTEWHKTFTPHVATLVRVERLAEKILNQGLPDGSSWTLESFTNAFLSKLESVAGEIVGLKSIAAYYFGLDININVTKKEAEEALQQVLAVWKPVLVANKNLVDYIFLISLEFAQSHDLPMQIHTGFGDRGLNLRMSNPLYLHNVLEDKRFAKCRIVLLHTSYPFSKEASYLASLYSQVYLDFGLAIPKLSVHGMVSAVKDLLEQAPLNKVMFSTDAYAFPELFYLGAKNARKVVFTVLRDSCIDGDLTVPEAVEAAKDLFARNSISFYKITS
;
A
#
# COMPACT_ATOMS: atom_id res chain seq x y z
N MET A 1 -16.35 -22.88 22.52
CA MET A 1 -16.57 -22.65 21.08
C MET A 1 -15.42 -23.32 20.33
N ASP A 2 -15.70 -24.06 19.26
CA ASP A 2 -14.66 -24.69 18.43
C ASP A 2 -14.27 -23.72 17.29
N PHE A 3 -12.97 -23.46 17.14
CA PHE A 3 -12.40 -22.55 16.13
C PHE A 3 -11.56 -23.28 15.08
N SER A 4 -11.62 -24.62 15.05
CA SER A 4 -10.81 -25.45 14.16
C SER A 4 -11.07 -25.14 12.68
N GLU A 5 -12.33 -24.91 12.30
CA GLU A 5 -12.71 -24.53 10.93
C GLU A 5 -12.17 -23.14 10.53
N LEU A 6 -12.31 -22.15 11.43
CA LEU A 6 -11.75 -20.81 11.22
C LEU A 6 -10.24 -20.86 11.03
N LYS A 7 -9.55 -21.57 11.93
CA LYS A 7 -8.09 -21.73 11.86
C LYS A 7 -7.66 -22.39 10.54
N LYS A 8 -8.28 -23.52 10.19
CA LYS A 8 -7.98 -24.26 8.97
C LYS A 8 -8.21 -23.39 7.73
N THR A 9 -9.34 -22.67 7.68
CA THR A 9 -9.65 -21.77 6.56
C THR A 9 -8.56 -20.71 6.41
N ILE A 10 -8.19 -20.03 7.49
CA ILE A 10 -7.15 -18.99 7.46
C ILE A 10 -5.78 -19.56 7.09
N GLU A 11 -5.44 -20.79 7.45
CA GLU A 11 -4.15 -21.41 7.10
C GLU A 11 -4.08 -21.83 5.63
N GLU A 12 -5.19 -22.30 5.06
CA GLU A 12 -5.24 -22.88 3.70
C GLU A 12 -5.55 -21.86 2.60
N LEU A 13 -6.19 -20.73 2.93
CA LEU A 13 -6.65 -19.76 1.94
C LEU A 13 -5.49 -19.11 1.16
N GLU A 14 -5.66 -19.00 -0.15
CA GLU A 14 -4.79 -18.15 -0.99
C GLU A 14 -5.22 -16.69 -0.88
N ILE A 15 -4.25 -15.79 -0.79
CA ILE A 15 -4.50 -14.36 -0.49
C ILE A 15 -4.27 -13.50 -1.72
N VAL A 16 -5.05 -12.43 -1.81
CA VAL A 16 -4.80 -11.31 -2.74
C VAL A 16 -4.11 -10.21 -1.97
N ASP A 17 -2.87 -9.93 -2.36
CA ASP A 17 -2.10 -8.80 -1.83
C ASP A 17 -2.49 -7.53 -2.58
N GLY A 18 -3.38 -6.74 -1.98
CA GLY A 18 -3.99 -5.57 -2.62
C GLY A 18 -3.05 -4.37 -2.79
N HIS A 19 -1.86 -4.39 -2.17
CA HIS A 19 -0.85 -3.35 -2.34
C HIS A 19 0.54 -3.84 -1.95
N ALA A 20 1.46 -3.79 -2.92
CA ALA A 20 2.88 -4.04 -2.70
C ALA A 20 3.73 -3.27 -3.72
N HIS A 21 5.04 -3.41 -3.61
CA HIS A 21 6.04 -2.82 -4.48
C HIS A 21 7.03 -3.87 -4.98
N ASN A 22 7.65 -3.56 -6.11
CA ASN A 22 8.60 -4.44 -6.78
C ASN A 22 9.78 -4.83 -5.89
N LEU A 23 10.35 -5.99 -6.18
CA LEU A 23 11.63 -6.41 -5.61
C LEU A 23 12.81 -5.63 -6.21
N VAL A 24 13.94 -5.66 -5.52
CA VAL A 24 15.23 -5.19 -6.05
C VAL A 24 16.18 -6.37 -6.24
N ALA A 25 17.18 -6.20 -7.11
CA ALA A 25 18.25 -7.17 -7.27
C ALA A 25 19.03 -7.37 -5.95
N LEU A 26 19.62 -8.56 -5.75
CA LEU A 26 20.40 -8.86 -4.54
C LEU A 26 21.63 -7.96 -4.35
N ASP A 27 22.14 -7.38 -5.43
CA ASP A 27 23.26 -6.45 -5.45
C ASP A 27 22.83 -4.97 -5.46
N SER A 28 21.55 -4.67 -5.18
CA SER A 28 21.06 -3.31 -4.91
C SER A 28 21.81 -2.69 -3.73
N ASN A 29 21.94 -1.37 -3.75
CA ASN A 29 22.49 -0.59 -2.66
C ASN A 29 21.52 -0.47 -1.48
N PHE A 30 20.28 -0.93 -1.62
CA PHE A 30 19.26 -0.90 -0.59
C PHE A 30 19.45 -2.05 0.42
N ALA A 31 20.04 -1.72 1.57
CA ALA A 31 20.44 -2.69 2.58
C ALA A 31 19.25 -3.47 3.19
N PHE A 32 19.45 -4.77 3.43
CA PHE A 32 18.39 -5.66 3.91
C PHE A 32 17.83 -5.28 5.29
N ILE A 33 18.57 -4.53 6.11
CA ILE A 33 18.06 -3.99 7.38
C ILE A 33 16.75 -3.18 7.21
N HIS A 34 16.52 -2.58 6.03
CA HIS A 34 15.30 -1.85 5.72
C HIS A 34 14.06 -2.75 5.58
N ALA A 35 14.23 -4.07 5.38
CA ALA A 35 13.12 -5.02 5.52
C ALA A 35 12.47 -4.94 6.91
N PHE A 36 13.19 -4.44 7.93
CA PHE A 36 12.68 -4.36 9.30
C PHE A 36 12.32 -2.95 9.76
N SER A 37 12.65 -1.91 8.98
CA SER A 37 12.57 -0.52 9.45
C SER A 37 12.27 0.47 8.34
N LEU A 38 11.45 1.46 8.67
CA LEU A 38 11.26 2.68 7.86
C LEU A 38 12.24 3.80 8.29
N ALA A 39 13.15 3.51 9.22
CA ALA A 39 14.14 4.48 9.66
C ALA A 39 15.21 4.72 8.58
N HIS A 40 15.76 5.93 8.58
CA HIS A 40 16.90 6.33 7.77
C HIS A 40 17.96 7.01 8.63
N GLY A 41 19.19 7.06 8.14
CA GLY A 41 20.34 7.63 8.84
C GLY A 41 20.62 6.92 10.16
N ASP A 42 21.09 7.66 11.16
CA ASP A 42 21.55 7.10 12.45
C ASP A 42 20.49 6.29 13.19
N ALA A 43 19.20 6.57 12.95
CA ALA A 43 18.10 5.84 13.59
C ALA A 43 18.04 4.36 13.18
N VAL A 44 18.62 3.99 12.02
CA VAL A 44 18.67 2.59 11.56
C VAL A 44 19.42 1.70 12.55
N ALA A 45 20.45 2.22 13.23
CA ALA A 45 21.24 1.48 14.22
C ALA A 45 20.40 0.90 15.36
N SER A 46 19.29 1.58 15.71
CA SER A 46 18.39 1.13 16.78
C SER A 46 17.38 0.06 16.34
N THR A 47 17.27 -0.23 15.04
CA THR A 47 16.29 -1.17 14.47
C THR A 47 16.35 -2.53 15.13
N GLN A 48 17.57 -3.04 15.37
CA GLN A 48 17.80 -4.38 15.90
C GLN A 48 17.27 -4.57 17.34
N HIS A 49 17.04 -3.47 18.06
CA HIS A 49 16.48 -3.48 19.41
C HIS A 49 14.95 -3.52 19.45
N SER A 50 14.28 -3.33 18.30
CA SER A 50 12.82 -3.35 18.23
C SER A 50 12.23 -4.76 18.36
N GLN A 51 11.01 -4.85 18.90
CA GLN A 51 10.31 -6.13 19.02
C GLN A 51 9.98 -6.74 17.66
N SER A 52 9.63 -5.89 16.68
CA SER A 52 9.30 -6.32 15.32
C SER A 52 10.50 -6.88 14.60
N PHE A 53 11.68 -6.25 14.67
CA PHE A 53 12.92 -6.81 14.15
C PHE A 53 13.19 -8.21 14.69
N LYS A 54 13.21 -8.37 16.02
CA LYS A 54 13.55 -9.66 16.65
C LYS A 54 12.59 -10.79 16.28
N ARG A 55 11.28 -10.49 16.17
CA ARG A 55 10.29 -11.48 15.75
C ARG A 55 10.47 -11.83 14.27
N ASN A 56 10.52 -10.81 13.41
CA ASN A 56 10.54 -11.00 11.97
C ASN A 56 11.84 -11.68 11.52
N LEU A 57 12.98 -11.38 12.15
CA LEU A 57 14.25 -12.07 11.88
C LEU A 57 14.18 -13.56 12.26
N ARG A 58 13.57 -13.90 13.41
CA ARG A 58 13.33 -15.31 13.78
C ARG A 58 12.42 -16.02 12.79
N ASP A 59 11.35 -15.35 12.34
CA ASP A 59 10.42 -15.91 11.37
C ASP A 59 11.08 -16.19 10.01
N ILE A 60 11.97 -15.31 9.53
CA ILE A 60 12.75 -15.52 8.30
C ILE A 60 13.78 -16.64 8.49
N ALA A 61 14.52 -16.62 9.60
CA ALA A 61 15.53 -17.62 9.88
C ALA A 61 14.92 -19.03 9.98
N GLU A 62 13.73 -19.16 10.59
CA GLU A 62 12.93 -20.38 10.61
C GLU A 62 12.54 -20.82 9.20
N LEU A 63 12.06 -19.89 8.35
CA LEU A 63 11.70 -20.19 6.96
C LEU A 63 12.89 -20.72 6.16
N TYR A 64 14.07 -20.16 6.37
CA TYR A 64 15.30 -20.53 5.66
C TYR A 64 16.09 -21.68 6.30
N GLY A 65 15.71 -22.11 7.51
CA GLY A 65 16.43 -23.14 8.25
C GLY A 65 17.86 -22.72 8.63
N CYS A 66 18.08 -21.45 8.94
CA CYS A 66 19.37 -20.88 9.31
C CYS A 66 19.36 -20.27 10.73
N ASP A 67 20.51 -19.83 11.21
CA ASP A 67 20.62 -19.16 12.52
C ASP A 67 19.85 -17.84 12.54
N SER A 68 19.27 -17.49 13.69
CA SER A 68 18.49 -16.25 13.84
C SER A 68 19.39 -15.03 14.10
N THR A 69 20.26 -14.75 13.14
CA THR A 69 21.12 -13.56 13.07
C THR A 69 20.92 -12.86 11.73
N LEU A 70 21.19 -11.55 11.68
CA LEU A 70 21.04 -10.80 10.43
C LEU A 70 22.03 -11.33 9.38
N GLU A 71 23.25 -11.61 9.82
CA GLU A 71 24.35 -12.09 9.01
C GLU A 71 24.05 -13.46 8.39
N ALA A 72 23.48 -14.40 9.16
CA ALA A 72 23.12 -15.72 8.65
C ALA A 72 21.99 -15.65 7.61
N VAL A 73 21.00 -14.76 7.82
CA VAL A 73 19.92 -14.54 6.85
C VAL A 73 20.46 -13.89 5.58
N GLU A 74 21.31 -12.86 5.70
CA GLU A 74 21.94 -12.21 4.53
C GLU A 74 22.82 -13.18 3.75
N GLU A 75 23.59 -14.03 4.42
CA GLU A 75 24.40 -15.07 3.77
C GLU A 75 23.51 -16.10 3.06
N HIS A 76 22.41 -16.55 3.69
CA HIS A 76 21.45 -17.42 3.02
C HIS A 76 20.89 -16.78 1.75
N ARG A 77 20.48 -15.50 1.81
CA ARG A 77 19.99 -14.76 0.64
C ARG A 77 21.03 -14.74 -0.48
N ARG A 78 22.28 -14.47 -0.14
CA ARG A 78 23.40 -14.39 -1.09
C ARG A 78 23.70 -15.73 -1.76
N VAL A 79 23.70 -16.83 -0.99
CA VAL A 79 24.02 -18.18 -1.49
C VAL A 79 22.87 -18.79 -2.29
N SER A 80 21.62 -18.60 -1.82
CA SER A 80 20.44 -19.17 -2.47
C SER A 80 20.04 -18.43 -3.75
N GLY A 81 20.29 -17.12 -3.84
CA GLY A 81 19.93 -16.30 -4.99
C GLY A 81 18.46 -15.85 -4.98
N LEU A 82 18.17 -14.75 -5.71
CA LEU A 82 16.90 -14.03 -5.64
C LEU A 82 15.70 -14.92 -6.00
N GLU A 83 15.80 -15.68 -7.09
CA GLU A 83 14.72 -16.56 -7.56
C GLU A 83 14.35 -17.61 -6.50
N SER A 84 15.34 -18.25 -5.87
CA SER A 84 15.09 -19.28 -4.85
C SER A 84 14.45 -18.72 -3.59
N ILE A 85 14.92 -17.54 -3.11
CA ILE A 85 14.33 -16.91 -1.93
C ILE A 85 12.93 -16.39 -2.22
N THR A 86 12.69 -15.82 -3.40
CA THR A 86 11.36 -15.35 -3.81
C THR A 86 10.38 -16.51 -3.92
N SER A 87 10.77 -17.62 -4.57
CA SER A 87 9.95 -18.83 -4.64
C SER A 87 9.57 -19.35 -3.25
N THR A 88 10.55 -19.43 -2.34
CA THR A 88 10.33 -19.86 -0.95
C THR A 88 9.34 -18.95 -0.23
N CYS A 89 9.53 -17.63 -0.29
CA CYS A 89 8.69 -16.66 0.39
C CYS A 89 7.26 -16.61 -0.16
N PHE A 90 7.09 -16.56 -1.49
CA PHE A 90 5.77 -16.50 -2.12
C PHE A 90 4.97 -17.79 -1.89
N LYS A 91 5.62 -18.95 -1.97
CA LYS A 91 4.99 -20.24 -1.65
C LYS A 91 4.54 -20.31 -0.19
N ALA A 92 5.37 -19.84 0.75
CA ALA A 92 5.03 -19.80 2.16
C ALA A 92 3.91 -18.78 2.47
N ALA A 93 3.83 -17.69 1.70
CA ALA A 93 2.79 -16.68 1.82
C ALA A 93 1.43 -17.16 1.26
N ARG A 94 1.44 -18.08 0.28
CA ARG A 94 0.27 -18.53 -0.50
C ARG A 94 -0.46 -17.38 -1.19
N ILE A 95 0.29 -16.57 -1.94
CA ILE A 95 -0.24 -15.41 -2.65
C ILE A 95 -0.72 -15.83 -4.05
N SER A 96 -2.00 -15.65 -4.33
CA SER A 96 -2.59 -15.92 -5.65
C SER A 96 -2.54 -14.72 -6.58
N THR A 97 -2.54 -13.51 -6.01
CA THR A 97 -2.48 -12.25 -6.76
C THR A 97 -1.67 -11.20 -6.01
N VAL A 98 -0.84 -10.43 -6.72
CA VAL A 98 -0.21 -9.21 -6.20
C VAL A 98 -0.57 -8.00 -7.06
N ILE A 99 -0.95 -6.90 -6.41
CA ILE A 99 -1.16 -5.61 -7.06
C ILE A 99 0.04 -4.69 -6.73
N PHE A 100 0.85 -4.41 -7.75
CA PHE A 100 2.05 -3.58 -7.62
C PHE A 100 1.76 -2.10 -7.86
N ASP A 101 2.20 -1.28 -6.92
CA ASP A 101 2.53 0.12 -7.15
C ASP A 101 4.03 0.19 -7.50
N ASP A 102 4.32 0.34 -8.80
CA ASP A 102 5.70 0.39 -9.34
C ASP A 102 6.33 1.79 -9.24
N GLY A 103 5.67 2.72 -8.54
CA GLY A 103 6.10 4.10 -8.38
C GLY A 103 7.10 4.33 -7.25
N ILE A 104 7.65 3.28 -6.62
CA ILE A 104 8.75 3.43 -5.67
C ILE A 104 10.07 3.66 -6.42
N ASP A 105 10.91 4.56 -5.92
CA ASP A 105 12.20 4.86 -6.53
C ASP A 105 13.32 4.20 -5.72
N LEU A 106 13.82 3.08 -6.21
CA LEU A 106 14.91 2.30 -5.65
C LEU A 106 15.85 1.88 -6.77
N ASP A 107 17.11 1.63 -6.42
CA ASP A 107 18.07 1.15 -7.42
C ASP A 107 17.84 -0.34 -7.74
N LYS A 108 18.03 -0.70 -9.01
CA LYS A 108 17.93 -2.08 -9.51
C LYS A 108 16.58 -2.76 -9.20
N ILE A 109 15.49 -2.00 -9.32
CA ILE A 109 14.13 -2.55 -9.30
C ILE A 109 13.97 -3.63 -10.37
N ILE A 110 13.36 -4.74 -9.98
CA ILE A 110 13.01 -5.85 -10.85
C ILE A 110 11.66 -5.56 -11.51
N ASP A 111 11.59 -5.80 -12.81
CA ASP A 111 10.37 -5.60 -13.60
C ASP A 111 9.17 -6.38 -13.04
N THR A 112 8.00 -5.77 -13.13
CA THR A 112 6.76 -6.35 -12.60
C THR A 112 6.44 -7.72 -13.24
N GLU A 113 6.73 -7.91 -14.53
CA GLU A 113 6.44 -9.17 -15.23
C GLU A 113 7.23 -10.35 -14.68
N TRP A 114 8.44 -10.13 -14.14
CA TRP A 114 9.25 -11.19 -13.53
C TRP A 114 8.53 -11.85 -12.33
N HIS A 115 7.65 -11.11 -11.64
CA HIS A 115 6.93 -11.61 -10.48
C HIS A 115 5.87 -12.66 -10.86
N LYS A 116 5.44 -12.73 -12.14
CA LYS A 116 4.51 -13.76 -12.65
C LYS A 116 5.09 -15.18 -12.57
N THR A 117 6.40 -15.32 -12.38
CA THR A 117 7.04 -16.61 -12.12
C THR A 117 6.67 -17.19 -10.73
N PHE A 118 6.25 -16.35 -9.78
CA PHE A 118 6.04 -16.74 -8.38
C PHE A 118 4.59 -16.61 -7.89
N THR A 119 3.74 -15.91 -8.62
CA THR A 119 2.31 -15.78 -8.32
C THR A 119 1.49 -15.86 -9.61
N PRO A 120 0.31 -16.52 -9.60
CA PRO A 120 -0.51 -16.68 -10.79
C PRO A 120 -0.94 -15.37 -11.44
N HIS A 121 -1.23 -14.34 -10.66
CA HIS A 121 -1.74 -13.07 -11.17
C HIS A 121 -0.92 -11.90 -10.65
N VAL A 122 -0.57 -11.01 -11.56
CA VAL A 122 0.10 -9.74 -11.25
C VAL A 122 -0.68 -8.63 -11.92
N ALA A 123 -1.00 -7.60 -11.14
CA ALA A 123 -1.67 -6.39 -11.61
C ALA A 123 -0.88 -5.15 -11.19
N THR A 124 -1.13 -4.02 -11.84
CA THR A 124 -0.41 -2.76 -11.59
C THR A 124 -1.34 -1.61 -11.29
N LEU A 125 -0.80 -0.63 -10.57
CA LEU A 125 -1.41 0.65 -10.27
C LEU A 125 -0.56 1.77 -10.84
N VAL A 126 -1.15 2.95 -11.05
CA VAL A 126 -0.39 4.17 -11.36
C VAL A 126 -0.29 5.06 -10.14
N ARG A 127 0.95 5.31 -9.68
CA ARG A 127 1.24 6.34 -8.68
C ARG A 127 1.25 7.73 -9.31
N VAL A 128 0.21 8.51 -9.05
CA VAL A 128 -0.14 9.70 -9.84
C VAL A 128 0.89 10.83 -9.72
N GLU A 129 1.46 11.04 -8.54
CA GLU A 129 2.48 12.08 -8.34
C GLU A 129 3.78 11.73 -9.08
N ARG A 130 4.17 10.45 -9.09
CA ARG A 130 5.37 10.00 -9.82
C ARG A 130 5.16 9.99 -11.32
N LEU A 131 3.95 9.67 -11.78
CA LEU A 131 3.61 9.83 -13.18
C LEU A 131 3.74 11.29 -13.61
N ALA A 132 3.20 12.23 -12.82
CA ALA A 132 3.30 13.66 -13.09
C ALA A 132 4.77 14.12 -13.16
N GLU A 133 5.60 13.72 -12.21
CA GLU A 133 7.04 14.03 -12.23
C GLU A 133 7.75 13.45 -13.45
N LYS A 134 7.47 12.19 -13.82
CA LYS A 134 8.04 11.56 -15.02
C LYS A 134 7.71 12.37 -16.28
N ILE A 135 6.45 12.79 -16.43
CA ILE A 135 6.00 13.62 -17.57
C ILE A 135 6.71 14.96 -17.59
N LEU A 136 6.73 15.67 -16.46
CA LEU A 136 7.36 17.00 -16.39
C LEU A 136 8.87 16.94 -16.71
N ASN A 137 9.55 15.88 -16.28
CA ASN A 137 10.99 15.67 -16.54
C ASN A 137 11.33 15.24 -17.97
N GLN A 138 10.39 14.69 -18.74
CA GLN A 138 10.61 14.39 -20.17
C GLN A 138 10.71 15.66 -21.01
N GLY A 139 10.09 16.76 -20.56
CA GLY A 139 10.01 18.01 -21.31
C GLY A 139 9.05 17.92 -22.50
N LEU A 140 8.77 19.07 -23.11
CA LEU A 140 7.97 19.13 -24.33
C LEU A 140 8.86 18.93 -25.58
N PRO A 141 8.37 18.22 -26.62
CA PRO A 141 9.16 17.96 -27.83
C PRO A 141 9.64 19.22 -28.57
N ASP A 142 8.90 20.32 -28.45
CA ASP A 142 9.20 21.61 -29.09
C ASP A 142 10.12 22.51 -28.23
N GLY A 143 10.52 22.05 -27.05
CA GLY A 143 11.36 22.79 -26.10
C GLY A 143 10.66 23.94 -25.39
N SER A 144 9.34 24.08 -25.55
CA SER A 144 8.56 25.06 -24.80
C SER A 144 8.43 24.69 -23.31
N SER A 145 8.10 25.67 -22.48
CA SER A 145 7.83 25.41 -21.06
C SER A 145 6.44 24.82 -20.89
N TRP A 146 6.29 23.89 -19.95
CA TRP A 146 4.99 23.37 -19.56
C TRP A 146 4.06 24.50 -19.10
N THR A 147 2.84 24.51 -19.64
CA THR A 147 1.67 25.17 -19.05
C THR A 147 0.81 24.13 -18.34
N LEU A 148 -0.07 24.56 -17.43
CA LEU A 148 -1.00 23.65 -16.78
C LEU A 148 -1.86 22.90 -17.79
N GLU A 149 -2.32 23.57 -18.85
CA GLU A 149 -3.12 22.93 -19.90
C GLU A 149 -2.34 21.82 -20.62
N SER A 150 -1.11 22.11 -21.08
CA SER A 150 -0.27 21.12 -21.75
C SER A 150 0.08 19.94 -20.83
N PHE A 151 0.37 20.22 -19.56
CA PHE A 151 0.64 19.20 -18.54
C PHE A 151 -0.58 18.33 -18.29
N THR A 152 -1.75 18.93 -18.03
CA THR A 152 -3.00 18.18 -17.78
C THR A 152 -3.36 17.31 -18.97
N ASN A 153 -3.22 17.82 -20.20
CA ASN A 153 -3.48 17.04 -21.40
C ASN A 153 -2.51 15.85 -21.52
N ALA A 154 -1.21 16.05 -21.28
CA ALA A 154 -0.22 14.97 -21.31
C ALA A 154 -0.46 13.94 -20.21
N PHE A 155 -0.78 14.39 -19.00
CA PHE A 155 -1.07 13.54 -17.84
C PHE A 155 -2.30 12.66 -18.08
N LEU A 156 -3.42 13.24 -18.48
CA LEU A 156 -4.64 12.49 -18.78
C LEU A 156 -4.46 11.58 -20.00
N SER A 157 -3.77 12.02 -21.05
CA SER A 157 -3.47 11.16 -22.21
C SER A 157 -2.62 9.95 -21.82
N LYS A 158 -1.68 10.14 -20.88
CA LYS A 158 -0.85 9.04 -20.40
C LYS A 158 -1.64 8.07 -19.53
N LEU A 159 -2.54 8.56 -18.66
CA LEU A 159 -3.47 7.71 -17.91
C LEU A 159 -4.41 6.94 -18.86
N GLU A 160 -4.98 7.60 -19.85
CA GLU A 160 -5.84 6.98 -20.87
C GLU A 160 -5.11 5.82 -21.57
N SER A 161 -3.85 6.03 -21.94
CA SER A 161 -3.05 5.01 -22.64
C SER A 161 -2.81 3.72 -21.85
N VAL A 162 -2.98 3.75 -20.52
CA VAL A 162 -2.76 2.60 -19.64
C VAL A 162 -4.03 2.16 -18.90
N ALA A 163 -5.17 2.84 -19.11
CA ALA A 163 -6.39 2.64 -18.34
C ALA A 163 -6.93 1.19 -18.41
N GLY A 164 -6.72 0.52 -19.55
CA GLY A 164 -7.10 -0.89 -19.74
C GLY A 164 -6.11 -1.92 -19.20
N GLU A 165 -4.93 -1.49 -18.74
CA GLU A 165 -3.85 -2.37 -18.25
C GLU A 165 -3.70 -2.34 -16.73
N ILE A 166 -4.24 -1.31 -16.07
CA ILE A 166 -4.11 -1.07 -14.64
C ILE A 166 -5.40 -1.41 -13.91
N VAL A 167 -5.30 -1.72 -12.61
CA VAL A 167 -6.47 -2.03 -11.76
C VAL A 167 -6.85 -0.88 -10.83
N GLY A 168 -6.12 0.24 -10.87
CA GLY A 168 -6.38 1.40 -10.04
C GLY A 168 -5.28 2.46 -10.07
N LEU A 169 -5.52 3.55 -9.35
CA LEU A 169 -4.56 4.61 -9.11
C LEU A 169 -4.06 4.56 -7.67
N LYS A 170 -2.93 5.21 -7.40
CA LYS A 170 -2.39 5.44 -6.06
C LYS A 170 -1.98 6.90 -5.92
N SER A 171 -2.37 7.53 -4.82
CA SER A 171 -1.81 8.81 -4.38
C SER A 171 -0.95 8.66 -3.14
N ILE A 172 0.18 9.37 -3.19
CA ILE A 172 1.10 9.61 -2.07
C ILE A 172 1.07 11.08 -1.61
N ALA A 173 -0.04 11.80 -1.80
CA ALA A 173 -0.20 13.21 -1.39
C ALA A 173 0.17 13.45 0.08
N ALA A 174 -0.05 12.44 0.94
CA ALA A 174 0.38 12.44 2.34
C ALA A 174 1.89 12.72 2.51
N TYR A 175 2.75 12.17 1.64
CA TYR A 175 4.20 12.40 1.62
C TYR A 175 4.62 13.78 1.10
N TYR A 176 3.70 14.55 0.52
CA TYR A 176 3.96 15.92 0.09
C TYR A 176 3.40 16.91 1.11
N PHE A 177 2.13 17.30 0.98
CA PHE A 177 1.51 18.35 1.79
C PHE A 177 0.39 17.84 2.70
N GLY A 178 0.19 16.53 2.76
CA GLY A 178 -0.83 15.91 3.59
C GLY A 178 -2.14 15.64 2.88
N LEU A 179 -3.11 15.16 3.66
CA LEU A 179 -4.44 14.76 3.18
C LEU A 179 -5.50 15.87 3.26
N ASP A 180 -5.12 17.08 3.68
CA ASP A 180 -6.01 18.26 3.67
C ASP A 180 -6.09 18.84 2.26
N ILE A 181 -6.70 18.10 1.35
CA ILE A 181 -6.78 18.44 -0.07
C ILE A 181 -7.71 19.64 -0.28
N ASN A 182 -7.21 20.71 -0.91
CA ASN A 182 -8.02 21.84 -1.30
C ASN A 182 -8.87 21.51 -2.54
N ILE A 183 -10.12 21.09 -2.32
CA ILE A 183 -11.09 20.76 -3.40
C ILE A 183 -11.43 21.94 -4.32
N ASN A 184 -11.08 23.18 -3.93
CA ASN A 184 -11.37 24.42 -4.66
C ASN A 184 -10.13 25.04 -5.31
N VAL A 185 -9.01 24.31 -5.40
CA VAL A 185 -7.80 24.79 -6.07
C VAL A 185 -8.12 25.24 -7.50
N THR A 186 -7.81 26.49 -7.81
CA THR A 186 -8.11 27.08 -9.11
C THR A 186 -7.03 26.69 -10.13
N LYS A 187 -7.40 26.69 -11.42
CA LYS A 187 -6.40 26.51 -12.51
C LYS A 187 -5.29 27.55 -12.44
N LYS A 188 -5.58 28.77 -11.99
CA LYS A 188 -4.57 29.82 -11.83
C LYS A 188 -3.55 29.46 -10.75
N GLU A 189 -4.02 29.03 -9.57
CA GLU A 189 -3.14 28.60 -8.47
C GLU A 189 -2.29 27.38 -8.84
N ALA A 190 -2.88 26.43 -9.57
CA ALA A 190 -2.16 25.25 -10.06
C ALA A 190 -1.12 25.60 -11.15
N GLU A 191 -1.43 26.54 -12.05
CA GLU A 191 -0.47 27.06 -13.04
C GLU A 191 0.71 27.76 -12.35
N GLU A 192 0.44 28.66 -11.40
CA GLU A 192 1.49 29.34 -10.63
C GLU A 192 2.37 28.35 -9.87
N ALA A 193 1.77 27.32 -9.27
CA ALA A 193 2.48 26.23 -8.61
C ALA A 193 3.34 25.40 -9.57
N LEU A 194 2.83 25.11 -10.77
CA LEU A 194 3.58 24.43 -11.82
C LEU A 194 4.82 25.23 -12.22
N GLN A 195 4.67 26.52 -12.49
CA GLN A 195 5.80 27.38 -12.86
C GLN A 195 6.86 27.45 -11.74
N GLN A 196 6.43 27.46 -10.47
CA GLN A 196 7.35 27.42 -9.33
C GLN A 196 8.15 26.12 -9.26
N VAL A 197 7.52 24.95 -9.39
CA VAL A 197 8.25 23.67 -9.31
C VAL A 197 9.22 23.48 -10.47
N LEU A 198 8.85 23.94 -11.68
CA LEU A 198 9.71 23.89 -12.86
C LEU A 198 10.97 24.76 -12.72
N ALA A 199 10.87 25.86 -11.97
CA ALA A 199 11.97 26.79 -11.72
C ALA A 199 12.90 26.32 -10.59
N VAL A 200 12.36 25.65 -9.56
CA VAL A 200 13.11 25.31 -8.34
C VAL A 200 13.76 23.93 -8.41
N TRP A 201 13.08 22.92 -8.97
CA TRP A 201 13.51 21.52 -8.87
C TRP A 201 14.07 21.00 -10.20
N LYS A 202 15.27 20.39 -10.14
CA LYS A 202 15.91 19.63 -11.24
C LYS A 202 16.58 18.37 -10.66
N PRO A 203 16.07 17.15 -10.93
CA PRO A 203 14.82 16.83 -11.63
C PRO A 203 13.59 17.47 -10.95
N VAL A 204 12.53 17.70 -11.73
CA VAL A 204 11.28 18.29 -11.26
C VAL A 204 10.61 17.37 -10.25
N LEU A 205 10.28 17.92 -9.09
CA LEU A 205 9.42 17.29 -8.09
C LEU A 205 8.11 18.08 -8.02
N VAL A 206 6.97 17.42 -7.85
CA VAL A 206 5.66 18.10 -7.73
C VAL A 206 5.46 18.72 -6.33
N ALA A 207 6.54 19.12 -5.66
CA ALA A 207 6.58 19.63 -4.30
C ALA A 207 5.99 21.06 -4.17
N ASN A 208 4.72 21.23 -4.56
CA ASN A 208 3.87 22.38 -4.26
C ASN A 208 2.43 21.91 -3.96
N LYS A 209 1.84 22.42 -2.87
CA LYS A 209 0.50 22.02 -2.40
C LYS A 209 -0.58 22.14 -3.46
N ASN A 210 -0.67 23.29 -4.13
CA ASN A 210 -1.73 23.54 -5.11
C ASN A 210 -1.60 22.60 -6.32
N LEU A 211 -0.37 22.26 -6.71
CA LEU A 211 -0.14 21.31 -7.79
C LEU A 211 -0.48 19.87 -7.37
N VAL A 212 -0.10 19.44 -6.16
CA VAL A 212 -0.47 18.12 -5.63
C VAL A 212 -1.97 17.97 -5.48
N ASP A 213 -2.65 18.97 -4.90
CA ASP A 213 -4.11 18.97 -4.75
C ASP A 213 -4.79 18.93 -6.13
N TYR A 214 -4.27 19.68 -7.10
CA TYR A 214 -4.80 19.66 -8.48
C TYR A 214 -4.63 18.27 -9.13
N ILE A 215 -3.43 17.67 -9.05
CA ILE A 215 -3.15 16.32 -9.58
C ILE A 215 -4.05 15.28 -8.91
N PHE A 216 -4.24 15.37 -7.59
CA PHE A 216 -5.12 14.49 -6.83
C PHE A 216 -6.55 14.55 -7.37
N LEU A 217 -7.11 15.76 -7.54
CA LEU A 217 -8.50 15.94 -7.98
C LEU A 217 -8.71 15.45 -9.41
N ILE A 218 -7.84 15.82 -10.37
CA ILE A 218 -7.99 15.34 -11.75
C ILE A 218 -7.81 13.82 -11.86
N SER A 219 -6.97 13.22 -11.00
CA SER A 219 -6.80 11.78 -10.93
C SER A 219 -8.04 11.08 -10.37
N LEU A 220 -8.70 11.69 -9.38
CA LEU A 220 -9.92 11.16 -8.81
C LEU A 220 -11.10 11.26 -9.79
N GLU A 221 -11.20 12.35 -10.56
CA GLU A 221 -12.15 12.49 -11.68
C GLU A 221 -11.89 11.42 -12.77
N PHE A 222 -10.62 11.20 -13.12
CA PHE A 222 -10.23 10.14 -14.06
C PHE A 222 -10.60 8.75 -13.54
N ALA A 223 -10.25 8.44 -12.29
CA ALA A 223 -10.55 7.15 -11.67
C ALA A 223 -12.05 6.86 -11.68
N GLN A 224 -12.89 7.83 -11.30
CA GLN A 224 -14.34 7.68 -11.32
C GLN A 224 -14.91 7.45 -12.72
N SER A 225 -14.42 8.17 -13.73
CA SER A 225 -14.91 8.04 -15.11
C SER A 225 -14.52 6.71 -15.77
N HIS A 226 -13.45 6.08 -15.29
CA HIS A 226 -12.95 4.79 -15.78
C HIS A 226 -13.30 3.61 -14.88
N ASP A 227 -14.11 3.84 -13.84
CA ASP A 227 -14.45 2.83 -12.84
C ASP A 227 -13.21 2.15 -12.23
N LEU A 228 -12.17 2.94 -11.98
CA LEU A 228 -10.95 2.56 -11.29
C LEU A 228 -11.00 3.03 -9.83
N PRO A 229 -10.55 2.21 -8.87
CA PRO A 229 -10.34 2.68 -7.52
C PRO A 229 -9.08 3.54 -7.41
N MET A 230 -9.00 4.31 -6.33
CA MET A 230 -7.82 5.07 -5.96
C MET A 230 -7.38 4.69 -4.54
N GLN A 231 -6.16 4.22 -4.42
CA GLN A 231 -5.50 3.99 -3.16
C GLN A 231 -4.94 5.31 -2.62
N ILE A 232 -5.10 5.56 -1.33
CA ILE A 232 -4.55 6.75 -0.67
C ILE A 232 -3.66 6.29 0.48
N HIS A 233 -2.39 6.68 0.45
CA HIS A 233 -1.48 6.47 1.57
C HIS A 233 -1.97 7.26 2.79
N THR A 234 -2.17 6.59 3.93
CA THR A 234 -2.57 7.23 5.19
C THR A 234 -1.76 6.69 6.36
N GLY A 235 -1.58 7.51 7.40
CA GLY A 235 -0.89 7.10 8.63
C GLY A 235 0.59 6.76 8.43
N PHE A 236 0.92 5.48 8.49
CA PHE A 236 2.26 4.99 8.81
C PHE A 236 3.24 5.19 7.65
N GLY A 237 4.38 5.83 7.91
CA GLY A 237 5.42 6.06 6.89
C GLY A 237 6.79 6.39 7.49
N ASP A 238 7.74 6.71 6.62
CA ASP A 238 9.10 7.09 7.01
C ASP A 238 9.22 8.57 7.49
N ARG A 239 10.45 9.03 7.74
CA ARG A 239 10.74 10.38 8.23
C ARG A 239 10.30 11.50 7.27
N GLY A 240 10.20 11.22 5.98
CA GLY A 240 9.71 12.17 4.96
C GLY A 240 8.23 12.49 5.11
N LEU A 241 7.46 11.63 5.79
CA LEU A 241 6.04 11.82 6.02
C LEU A 241 5.75 12.71 7.23
N ASN A 242 4.93 13.74 7.05
CA ASN A 242 4.33 14.43 8.20
C ASN A 242 3.12 13.62 8.70
N LEU A 243 3.36 12.74 9.68
CA LEU A 243 2.33 11.86 10.24
C LEU A 243 1.05 12.58 10.68
N ARG A 244 1.17 13.81 11.22
CA ARG A 244 0.01 14.60 11.64
C ARG A 244 -0.93 14.90 10.47
N MET A 245 -0.35 15.22 9.32
CA MET A 245 -1.09 15.55 8.09
C MET A 245 -1.50 14.30 7.30
N SER A 246 -1.19 13.11 7.81
CA SER A 246 -1.54 11.82 7.21
C SER A 246 -2.75 11.17 7.89
N ASN A 247 -3.46 11.92 8.76
CA ASN A 247 -4.71 11.49 9.35
C ASN A 247 -5.82 11.49 8.28
N PRO A 248 -6.54 10.37 8.08
CA PRO A 248 -7.55 10.27 7.03
C PRO A 248 -8.76 11.21 7.22
N LEU A 249 -9.01 11.75 8.42
CA LEU A 249 -10.11 12.71 8.64
C LEU A 249 -9.96 14.00 7.82
N TYR A 250 -8.75 14.36 7.40
CA TYR A 250 -8.53 15.50 6.51
C TYR A 250 -9.19 15.32 5.13
N LEU A 251 -9.49 14.07 4.73
CA LEU A 251 -10.21 13.79 3.48
C LEU A 251 -11.71 14.13 3.56
N HIS A 252 -12.24 14.58 4.71
CA HIS A 252 -13.67 14.86 4.87
C HIS A 252 -14.23 15.75 3.75
N ASN A 253 -13.52 16.83 3.37
CA ASN A 253 -13.97 17.72 2.29
C ASN A 253 -14.02 17.02 0.93
N VAL A 254 -13.09 16.09 0.64
CA VAL A 254 -13.10 15.27 -0.58
C VAL A 254 -14.29 14.31 -0.55
N LEU A 255 -14.56 13.69 0.60
CA LEU A 255 -15.63 12.70 0.75
C LEU A 255 -17.04 13.31 0.68
N GLU A 256 -17.21 14.55 1.14
CA GLU A 256 -18.46 15.32 1.05
C GLU A 256 -18.70 15.95 -0.33
N ASP A 257 -17.67 16.06 -1.17
CA ASP A 257 -17.82 16.62 -2.50
C ASP A 257 -18.60 15.66 -3.42
N LYS A 258 -19.74 16.13 -3.93
CA LYS A 258 -20.63 15.36 -4.81
C LYS A 258 -19.96 14.89 -6.09
N ARG A 259 -18.89 15.56 -6.54
CA ARG A 259 -18.08 15.13 -7.70
C ARG A 259 -17.46 13.76 -7.47
N PHE A 260 -17.16 13.39 -6.22
CA PHE A 260 -16.40 12.19 -5.86
C PHE A 260 -17.23 11.15 -5.10
N ALA A 261 -18.53 11.38 -4.94
CA ALA A 261 -19.42 10.51 -4.16
C ALA A 261 -19.51 9.06 -4.70
N LYS A 262 -19.14 8.80 -5.96
CA LYS A 262 -19.12 7.47 -6.57
C LYS A 262 -17.71 6.89 -6.75
N CYS A 263 -16.69 7.60 -6.28
CA CYS A 263 -15.32 7.07 -6.31
C CYS A 263 -15.22 5.81 -5.45
N ARG A 264 -14.18 5.01 -5.69
CA ARG A 264 -13.82 3.89 -4.83
C ARG A 264 -12.44 4.20 -4.25
N ILE A 265 -12.39 4.43 -2.94
CA ILE A 265 -11.18 4.88 -2.24
C ILE A 265 -10.80 3.82 -1.24
N VAL A 266 -9.54 3.41 -1.21
CA VAL A 266 -9.00 2.58 -0.12
C VAL A 266 -7.92 3.33 0.64
N LEU A 267 -8.08 3.42 1.95
CA LEU A 267 -7.11 4.03 2.86
C LEU A 267 -6.09 2.96 3.27
N LEU A 268 -4.83 3.21 2.93
CA LEU A 268 -3.79 2.20 3.09
C LEU A 268 -3.16 2.18 4.50
N HIS A 269 -2.40 1.15 4.77
CA HIS A 269 -1.49 1.02 5.91
C HIS A 269 -2.17 1.02 7.28
N THR A 270 -3.39 0.47 7.36
CA THR A 270 -4.24 0.52 8.56
C THR A 270 -4.57 1.95 9.00
N SER A 271 -4.22 2.97 8.19
CA SER A 271 -4.11 4.37 8.63
C SER A 271 -3.33 4.57 9.94
N TYR A 272 -2.46 3.65 10.35
CA TYR A 272 -1.88 3.66 11.71
C TYR A 272 -1.10 4.97 12.00
N PRO A 273 -1.32 5.65 13.14
CA PRO A 273 -2.08 5.22 14.33
C PRO A 273 -3.58 5.61 14.33
N PHE A 274 -4.12 6.06 13.20
CA PHE A 274 -5.49 6.57 13.04
C PHE A 274 -6.50 5.49 12.59
N SER A 275 -6.32 4.24 13.05
CA SER A 275 -7.16 3.10 12.65
C SER A 275 -8.63 3.32 12.98
N LYS A 276 -8.93 3.99 14.10
CA LYS A 276 -10.30 4.27 14.56
C LYS A 276 -10.98 5.32 13.70
N GLU A 277 -10.25 6.36 13.32
CA GLU A 277 -10.71 7.38 12.39
C GLU A 277 -11.03 6.76 11.02
N ALA A 278 -10.17 5.86 10.53
CA ALA A 278 -10.40 5.16 9.28
C ALA A 278 -11.64 4.25 9.35
N SER A 279 -11.79 3.51 10.45
CA SER A 279 -12.96 2.67 10.77
C SER A 279 -14.27 3.48 10.76
N TYR A 280 -14.27 4.64 11.41
CA TYR A 280 -15.37 5.60 11.38
C TYR A 280 -15.71 6.10 9.96
N LEU A 281 -14.70 6.46 9.15
CA LEU A 281 -14.96 6.91 7.78
C LEU A 281 -15.57 5.79 6.92
N ALA A 282 -15.07 4.56 7.03
CA ALA A 282 -15.58 3.42 6.26
C ALA A 282 -17.02 3.02 6.64
N SER A 283 -17.42 3.27 7.90
CA SER A 283 -18.79 3.02 8.37
C SER A 283 -19.80 4.03 7.82
N LEU A 284 -19.37 5.27 7.58
CA LEU A 284 -20.23 6.36 7.11
C LEU A 284 -20.25 6.54 5.59
N TYR A 285 -19.09 6.42 4.94
CA TYR A 285 -18.93 6.74 3.52
C TYR A 285 -18.92 5.47 2.67
N SER A 286 -19.90 5.36 1.76
CA SER A 286 -20.01 4.21 0.84
C SER A 286 -18.75 3.99 -0.01
N GLN A 287 -18.06 5.08 -0.35
CA GLN A 287 -16.85 5.11 -1.18
C GLN A 287 -15.57 4.72 -0.45
N VAL A 288 -15.56 4.61 0.89
CA VAL A 288 -14.33 4.38 1.69
C VAL A 288 -14.18 2.90 2.05
N TYR A 289 -13.01 2.36 1.71
CA TYR A 289 -12.51 1.02 2.02
C TYR A 289 -11.20 1.14 2.80
N LEU A 290 -10.78 0.07 3.46
CA LEU A 290 -9.61 0.04 4.34
C LEU A 290 -8.71 -1.13 3.96
N ASP A 291 -7.40 -0.93 4.06
CA ASP A 291 -6.46 -2.04 4.19
C ASP A 291 -5.88 -2.16 5.61
N PHE A 292 -5.23 -3.29 5.87
CA PHE A 292 -4.45 -3.51 7.10
C PHE A 292 -2.99 -3.92 6.87
N GLY A 293 -2.39 -3.47 5.76
CA GLY A 293 -0.99 -3.67 5.42
C GLY A 293 -0.04 -2.71 6.13
N LEU A 294 1.26 -2.85 5.87
CA LEU A 294 2.40 -2.12 6.47
C LEU A 294 2.54 -2.25 8.00
N ALA A 295 1.51 -1.88 8.77
CA ALA A 295 1.42 -2.06 10.22
C ALA A 295 1.69 -3.53 10.60
N ILE A 296 1.25 -4.45 9.75
CA ILE A 296 1.66 -5.85 9.75
C ILE A 296 2.75 -6.02 8.68
N PRO A 297 3.99 -6.46 9.01
CA PRO A 297 4.45 -7.01 10.29
C PRO A 297 5.31 -6.02 11.10
N LYS A 298 5.15 -4.70 10.94
CA LYS A 298 6.06 -3.72 11.54
C LYS A 298 5.76 -3.41 13.01
N LEU A 299 4.53 -3.62 13.50
CA LEU A 299 4.16 -3.42 14.89
C LEU A 299 4.49 -4.64 15.79
N SER A 300 4.37 -4.46 17.11
CA SER A 300 4.34 -5.59 18.06
C SER A 300 3.11 -6.47 17.80
N VAL A 301 3.08 -7.71 18.31
CA VAL A 301 1.90 -8.59 18.12
C VAL A 301 0.64 -7.94 18.69
N HIS A 302 0.74 -7.33 19.87
CA HIS A 302 -0.35 -6.56 20.47
C HIS A 302 -0.76 -5.39 19.58
N GLY A 303 0.21 -4.61 19.06
CA GLY A 303 -0.08 -3.47 18.19
C GLY A 303 -0.77 -3.87 16.89
N MET A 304 -0.34 -4.97 16.25
CA MET A 304 -1.00 -5.50 15.05
C MET A 304 -2.44 -5.93 15.34
N VAL A 305 -2.68 -6.67 16.42
CA VAL A 305 -4.02 -7.10 16.82
C VAL A 305 -4.91 -5.90 17.16
N SER A 306 -4.40 -4.95 17.96
CA SER A 306 -5.15 -3.74 18.33
C SER A 306 -5.54 -2.93 17.11
N ALA A 307 -4.61 -2.71 16.19
CA ALA A 307 -4.85 -1.90 15.00
C ALA A 307 -5.92 -2.52 14.08
N VAL A 308 -5.93 -3.85 13.91
CA VAL A 308 -6.97 -4.54 13.14
C VAL A 308 -8.30 -4.57 13.89
N LYS A 309 -8.31 -4.72 15.22
CA LYS A 309 -9.55 -4.57 16.02
C LYS A 309 -10.14 -3.18 15.87
N ASP A 310 -9.32 -2.13 15.94
CA ASP A 310 -9.75 -0.74 15.75
C ASP A 310 -10.37 -0.54 14.36
N LEU A 311 -9.81 -1.13 13.30
CA LEU A 311 -10.41 -1.09 11.96
C LEU A 311 -11.79 -1.77 11.93
N LEU A 312 -11.94 -2.94 12.56
CA LEU A 312 -13.20 -3.70 12.56
C LEU A 312 -14.22 -3.21 13.59
N GLU A 313 -13.89 -2.20 14.41
CA GLU A 313 -14.77 -1.66 15.45
C GLU A 313 -16.07 -1.06 14.87
N GLN A 314 -15.99 -0.43 13.69
CA GLN A 314 -17.16 0.14 13.00
C GLN A 314 -17.19 -0.16 11.50
N ALA A 315 -16.04 -0.45 10.88
CA ALA A 315 -15.99 -0.69 9.45
C ALA A 315 -16.76 -1.97 9.08
N PRO A 316 -17.60 -1.92 8.03
CA PRO A 316 -18.18 -3.13 7.45
C PRO A 316 -17.10 -4.12 7.00
N LEU A 317 -17.25 -5.40 7.34
CA LEU A 317 -16.26 -6.45 7.00
C LEU A 317 -15.98 -6.55 5.50
N ASN A 318 -16.97 -6.25 4.65
CA ASN A 318 -16.84 -6.26 3.19
C ASN A 318 -16.09 -5.05 2.61
N LYS A 319 -15.59 -4.14 3.47
CA LYS A 319 -14.81 -2.97 3.08
C LYS A 319 -13.36 -3.02 3.55
N VAL A 320 -12.95 -4.08 4.24
CA VAL A 320 -11.60 -4.22 4.80
C VAL A 320 -10.84 -5.30 4.03
N MET A 321 -9.63 -5.02 3.58
CA MET A 321 -8.88 -5.94 2.71
C MET A 321 -7.41 -6.04 3.07
N PHE A 322 -6.78 -7.15 2.67
CA PHE A 322 -5.37 -7.41 2.96
C PHE A 322 -4.43 -6.76 1.94
N SER A 323 -3.32 -6.22 2.45
CA SER A 323 -2.12 -5.90 1.69
C SER A 323 -0.89 -6.17 2.55
N THR A 324 0.28 -6.39 1.93
CA THR A 324 1.55 -6.51 2.66
C THR A 324 2.25 -5.16 2.79
N ASP A 325 2.09 -4.29 1.79
CA ASP A 325 2.99 -3.15 1.56
C ASP A 325 4.47 -3.57 1.46
N ALA A 326 4.72 -4.79 0.98
CA ALA A 326 6.07 -5.30 0.81
C ALA A 326 6.80 -4.52 -0.28
N TYR A 327 8.08 -4.25 -0.08
CA TYR A 327 8.95 -3.60 -1.06
C TYR A 327 10.34 -4.19 -1.03
N ALA A 328 11.03 -4.21 -2.17
CA ALA A 328 12.44 -4.60 -2.34
C ALA A 328 12.78 -6.07 -2.01
N PHE A 329 12.16 -6.66 -0.99
CA PHE A 329 12.57 -7.92 -0.37
C PHE A 329 11.43 -8.95 -0.35
N PRO A 330 11.61 -10.16 -0.90
CA PRO A 330 10.57 -11.19 -0.91
C PRO A 330 10.13 -11.63 0.50
N GLU A 331 11.00 -11.50 1.49
CA GLU A 331 10.72 -11.81 2.89
C GLU A 331 9.57 -10.98 3.45
N LEU A 332 9.36 -9.75 2.96
CA LEU A 332 8.27 -8.89 3.42
C LEU A 332 6.90 -9.43 3.03
N PHE A 333 6.78 -10.04 1.85
CA PHE A 333 5.54 -10.71 1.41
C PHE A 333 5.20 -11.86 2.34
N TYR A 334 6.19 -12.71 2.64
CA TYR A 334 6.05 -13.80 3.59
C TYR A 334 5.67 -13.32 4.99
N LEU A 335 6.40 -12.34 5.53
CA LEU A 335 6.17 -11.85 6.88
C LEU A 335 4.81 -11.18 7.03
N GLY A 336 4.39 -10.38 6.04
CA GLY A 336 3.07 -9.76 6.00
C GLY A 336 1.98 -10.82 6.03
N ALA A 337 2.03 -11.81 5.13
CA ALA A 337 1.06 -12.90 5.06
C ALA A 337 1.03 -13.77 6.33
N LYS A 338 2.20 -14.22 6.83
CA LYS A 338 2.32 -15.06 8.05
C LYS A 338 1.69 -14.36 9.25
N ASN A 339 2.02 -13.08 9.47
CA ASN A 339 1.54 -12.34 10.62
C ASN A 339 0.07 -11.94 10.47
N ALA A 340 -0.39 -11.59 9.27
CA ALA A 340 -1.79 -11.28 9.01
C ALA A 340 -2.70 -12.46 9.33
N ARG A 341 -2.33 -13.69 8.92
CA ARG A 341 -3.08 -14.91 9.26
C ARG A 341 -3.23 -15.09 10.78
N LYS A 342 -2.14 -14.90 11.54
CA LYS A 342 -2.17 -14.98 13.01
C LYS A 342 -3.04 -13.89 13.64
N VAL A 343 -2.95 -12.67 13.11
CA VAL A 343 -3.70 -11.50 13.61
C VAL A 343 -5.18 -11.68 13.32
N VAL A 344 -5.57 -11.94 12.07
CA VAL A 344 -6.97 -12.13 11.66
C VAL A 344 -7.61 -13.29 12.42
N PHE A 345 -6.90 -14.41 12.61
CA PHE A 345 -7.42 -15.50 13.45
C PHE A 345 -7.71 -15.01 14.88
N THR A 346 -6.78 -14.27 15.49
CA THR A 346 -6.95 -13.76 16.85
C THR A 346 -8.12 -12.78 16.94
N VAL A 347 -8.22 -11.84 16.00
CA VAL A 347 -9.28 -10.82 15.96
C VAL A 347 -10.65 -11.47 15.79
N LEU A 348 -10.82 -12.32 14.77
CA LEU A 348 -12.12 -12.94 14.49
C LEU A 348 -12.52 -13.95 15.57
N ARG A 349 -11.57 -14.68 16.16
CA ARG A 349 -11.82 -15.54 17.33
C ARG A 349 -12.35 -14.70 18.50
N ASP A 350 -11.72 -13.57 18.79
CA ASP A 350 -12.15 -12.71 19.89
C ASP A 350 -13.55 -12.13 19.62
N SER A 351 -13.84 -11.66 18.40
CA SER A 351 -15.20 -11.25 18.01
C SER A 351 -16.25 -12.35 18.21
N CYS A 352 -15.89 -13.62 17.96
CA CYS A 352 -16.80 -14.74 18.26
C CYS A 352 -17.00 -15.00 19.75
N ILE A 353 -15.96 -14.81 20.57
CA ILE A 353 -16.04 -14.95 22.02
C ILE A 353 -16.92 -13.84 22.62
N ASP A 354 -16.77 -12.62 22.11
CA ASP A 354 -17.50 -11.44 22.56
C ASP A 354 -18.97 -11.47 22.10
N GLY A 355 -19.28 -12.29 21.08
CA GLY A 355 -20.64 -12.52 20.58
C GLY A 355 -21.03 -11.67 19.37
N ASP A 356 -20.07 -10.96 18.79
CA ASP A 356 -20.27 -10.10 17.60
C ASP A 356 -20.41 -10.93 16.31
N LEU A 357 -19.77 -12.11 16.26
CA LEU A 357 -19.81 -13.01 15.11
C LEU A 357 -20.04 -14.46 15.55
N THR A 358 -20.80 -15.22 14.77
CA THR A 358 -20.77 -16.68 14.83
C THR A 358 -19.50 -17.22 14.15
N VAL A 359 -19.12 -18.46 14.46
CA VAL A 359 -17.95 -19.10 13.80
C VAL A 359 -18.10 -19.18 12.27
N PRO A 360 -19.28 -19.53 11.70
CA PRO A 360 -19.47 -19.48 10.25
C PRO A 360 -19.31 -18.08 9.66
N GLU A 361 -19.80 -17.04 10.33
CA GLU A 361 -19.61 -15.65 9.87
C GLU A 361 -18.13 -15.23 9.91
N ALA A 362 -17.39 -15.61 10.95
CA ALA A 362 -15.96 -15.40 11.02
C ALA A 362 -15.18 -16.13 9.90
N VAL A 363 -15.62 -17.34 9.53
CA VAL A 363 -15.04 -18.08 8.39
C VAL A 363 -15.23 -17.32 7.08
N GLU A 364 -16.43 -16.77 6.83
CA GLU A 364 -16.66 -15.96 5.62
C GLU A 364 -15.92 -14.62 5.69
N ALA A 365 -15.89 -13.96 6.84
CA ALA A 365 -15.12 -12.73 7.04
C ALA A 365 -13.64 -12.94 6.73
N ALA A 366 -13.04 -14.06 7.13
CA ALA A 366 -11.65 -14.38 6.80
C ALA A 366 -11.42 -14.46 5.28
N LYS A 367 -12.34 -15.09 4.53
CA LYS A 367 -12.25 -15.19 3.06
C LYS A 367 -12.42 -13.83 2.39
N ASP A 368 -13.26 -12.97 2.96
CA ASP A 368 -13.51 -11.63 2.47
C ASP A 368 -12.29 -10.73 2.67
N LEU A 369 -11.77 -10.67 3.91
CA LEU A 369 -10.60 -9.87 4.29
C LEU A 369 -9.36 -10.21 3.46
N PHE A 370 -9.11 -11.50 3.21
CA PHE A 370 -7.88 -11.95 2.56
C PHE A 370 -7.94 -11.99 1.02
N ALA A 371 -9.13 -12.05 0.42
CA ALA A 371 -9.23 -12.24 -1.03
C ALA A 371 -10.45 -11.57 -1.66
N ARG A 372 -11.67 -11.94 -1.26
CA ARG A 372 -12.87 -11.60 -2.05
C ARG A 372 -13.14 -10.09 -2.09
N ASN A 373 -12.83 -9.35 -1.02
CA ASN A 373 -12.98 -7.90 -1.02
C ASN A 373 -12.06 -7.25 -2.05
N SER A 374 -10.77 -7.63 -2.10
CA SER A 374 -9.84 -7.14 -3.11
C SER A 374 -10.26 -7.55 -4.53
N ILE A 375 -10.67 -8.80 -4.74
CA ILE A 375 -11.12 -9.28 -6.07
C ILE A 375 -12.30 -8.43 -6.57
N SER A 376 -13.30 -8.20 -5.72
CA SER A 376 -14.47 -7.37 -6.06
C SER A 376 -14.10 -5.90 -6.25
N PHE A 377 -13.29 -5.34 -5.35
CA PHE A 377 -12.90 -3.94 -5.37
C PHE A 377 -12.03 -3.58 -6.57
N TYR A 378 -11.06 -4.41 -6.94
CA TYR A 378 -10.19 -4.18 -8.09
C TYR A 378 -10.68 -4.84 -9.39
N LYS A 379 -11.82 -5.55 -9.34
CA LYS A 379 -12.40 -6.30 -10.46
C LYS A 379 -11.41 -7.26 -11.13
N ILE A 380 -10.63 -7.96 -10.30
CA ILE A 380 -9.62 -8.90 -10.75
C ILE A 380 -10.34 -10.10 -11.37
N THR A 381 -10.21 -10.29 -12.67
CA THR A 381 -10.71 -11.49 -13.35
C THR A 381 -9.70 -12.61 -13.16
N SER A 382 -10.09 -13.62 -12.38
CA SER A 382 -9.37 -14.89 -12.22
C SER A 382 -9.48 -15.79 -13.44
#